data_AF-A0A661QAJ0-F1
#
_entry.id   AF-A0A661QAJ0-F1
#
_cell.length_a   1.000
_cell.length_b   1.000
_cell.length_c   1.000
_cell.angle_alpha   90.00
_cell.angle_beta   90.00
_cell.angle_gamma   90.00
#
_symmetry.space_group_name_H-M   'P 1'
#
loop_
_entity.id
_entity.type
_entity.pdbx_description
1 polymer ?
#
loop_
_entity_poly.entity_id
_entity_poly.type
_entity_poly.pdbx_seq_one_letter_code
_entity_poly.pdbx_strand_id
1 'polypeptide(L)'
;DVINYESVHKVEGVYDLVILDEAHHAISAIKKTSATWKKVYKKVKGLPIIYLSATPYAETVGQLYNQFKLSQWTPFKGYKTYYEFHNFFGISNKFKLHGRLIEKYDTFKLDMVLKQCDHLFSFKTRAEVGIAHEPQVNVVSVPLHPETLSKMKSWTDLQLVQFGEFMMEGDSDMKKRMVHYQMEGGTMKVSDYTSIILDHTEKVDYIKANYEEKEIAVMAHFVKKRELLQQALPEAIILSSDGDAEGVDLHRIGKLIVYSMSFKTSKHTQRTARQANHNRDKPILVDILVSDTPAIGRAVYDAVAIKKENFIKSSYERSIYG
;
A
#
# COMPACT_ATOMS: atom_id res chain seq x y z
N ASP A 1 -12.14 -1.32 -27.03
CA ASP A 1 -12.38 -0.25 -26.04
C ASP A 1 -11.38 -0.32 -24.90
N VAL A 2 -11.04 0.85 -24.33
CA VAL A 2 -10.21 0.98 -23.14
C VAL A 2 -10.99 1.77 -22.11
N ILE A 3 -11.13 1.24 -20.89
CA ILE A 3 -11.97 1.83 -19.85
C ILE A 3 -11.44 1.48 -18.45
N ASN A 4 -11.70 2.35 -17.47
CA ASN A 4 -11.42 2.06 -16.07
C ASN A 4 -12.53 1.20 -15.42
N TYR A 5 -12.20 0.56 -14.30
CA TYR A 5 -13.11 -0.32 -13.56
C TYR A 5 -14.36 0.40 -13.06
N GLU A 6 -14.24 1.67 -12.68
CA GLU A 6 -15.32 2.52 -12.19
C GLU A 6 -16.38 2.74 -13.28
N SER A 7 -15.93 2.87 -14.52
CA SER A 7 -16.77 3.13 -15.69
C SER A 7 -17.17 1.87 -16.47
N VAL A 8 -16.85 0.66 -15.99
CA VAL A 8 -17.16 -0.60 -16.69
C VAL A 8 -18.64 -0.78 -17.08
N HIS A 9 -19.55 -0.06 -16.41
CA HIS A 9 -20.97 -0.02 -16.74
C HIS A 9 -21.26 0.61 -18.11
N LYS A 10 -20.36 1.44 -18.64
CA LYS A 10 -20.44 2.12 -19.94
C LYS A 10 -19.90 1.27 -21.10
N VAL A 11 -19.36 0.08 -20.84
CA VAL A 11 -18.89 -0.81 -21.89
C VAL A 11 -20.07 -1.27 -22.73
N GLU A 12 -20.03 -0.96 -24.02
CA GLU A 12 -20.99 -1.37 -25.03
C GLU A 12 -20.28 -2.23 -26.08
N GLY A 13 -21.03 -3.08 -26.79
CA GLY A 13 -20.48 -3.97 -27.83
C GLY A 13 -20.26 -5.42 -27.40
N VAL A 14 -19.76 -6.21 -28.35
CA VAL A 14 -19.43 -7.64 -28.23
C VAL A 14 -17.92 -7.78 -28.36
N TYR A 15 -17.32 -8.56 -27.47
CA TYR A 15 -15.87 -8.74 -27.39
C TYR A 15 -15.53 -10.22 -27.39
N ASP A 16 -14.38 -10.57 -27.98
CA ASP A 16 -13.87 -11.94 -28.00
C ASP A 16 -12.83 -12.20 -26.90
N LEU A 17 -12.29 -11.14 -26.28
CA LEU A 17 -11.23 -11.21 -25.28
C LEU A 17 -11.32 -10.00 -24.33
N VAL A 18 -11.00 -10.22 -23.06
CA VAL A 18 -10.88 -9.16 -22.07
C VAL A 18 -9.50 -9.18 -21.43
N ILE A 19 -8.87 -8.01 -21.34
CA ILE A 19 -7.61 -7.81 -20.61
C ILE A 19 -7.93 -6.97 -19.38
N LEU A 20 -7.56 -7.48 -18.21
CA LEU A 20 -7.81 -6.85 -16.91
C LEU A 20 -6.47 -6.42 -16.31
N ASP A 21 -6.17 -5.13 -16.44
CA ASP A 21 -4.99 -4.53 -15.85
C ASP A 21 -5.14 -4.29 -14.35
N GLU A 22 -4.06 -4.43 -13.59
CA GLU A 22 -4.03 -4.39 -12.13
C GLU A 22 -5.18 -5.18 -11.46
N ALA A 23 -5.45 -6.39 -11.99
CA ALA A 23 -6.57 -7.23 -11.59
C ALA A 23 -6.61 -7.52 -10.07
N HIS A 24 -5.43 -7.57 -9.44
CA HIS A 24 -5.30 -7.81 -8.00
C HIS A 24 -6.04 -6.75 -7.17
N HIS A 25 -6.04 -5.49 -7.61
CA HIS A 25 -6.66 -4.38 -6.88
C HIS A 25 -8.19 -4.36 -7.01
N ALA A 26 -8.73 -4.59 -8.22
CA ALA A 26 -10.14 -4.36 -8.49
C ALA A 26 -11.05 -5.55 -8.17
N ILE A 27 -10.55 -6.79 -8.34
CA ILE A 27 -11.39 -8.00 -8.40
C ILE A 27 -10.93 -9.14 -7.48
N SER A 28 -10.03 -8.90 -6.53
CA SER A 28 -9.40 -9.99 -5.75
C SER A 28 -9.69 -9.94 -4.25
N ALA A 29 -10.79 -9.31 -3.85
CA ALA A 29 -11.24 -9.28 -2.46
C ALA A 29 -11.42 -10.71 -1.89
N ILE A 30 -11.09 -10.92 -0.61
CA ILE A 30 -11.28 -12.21 0.08
C ILE A 30 -12.70 -12.35 0.64
N LYS A 31 -13.18 -13.59 0.82
CA LYS A 31 -14.52 -13.96 1.35
C LYS A 31 -15.70 -13.52 0.48
N LYS A 32 -15.88 -12.22 0.27
CA LYS A 32 -16.98 -11.61 -0.49
C LYS A 32 -16.43 -10.82 -1.68
N THR A 33 -17.09 -10.96 -2.82
CA THR A 33 -16.76 -10.19 -4.02
C THR A 33 -17.13 -8.71 -3.86
N SER A 34 -16.31 -7.83 -4.43
CA SER A 34 -16.53 -6.38 -4.40
C SER A 34 -17.69 -5.96 -5.33
N ALA A 35 -18.19 -4.74 -5.17
CA ALA A 35 -19.16 -4.17 -6.12
C ALA A 35 -18.57 -4.09 -7.53
N THR A 36 -17.29 -3.72 -7.64
CA THR A 36 -16.53 -3.71 -8.89
C THR A 36 -16.49 -5.09 -9.53
N TRP A 37 -16.15 -6.13 -8.77
CA TRP A 37 -16.14 -7.51 -9.26
C TRP A 37 -17.48 -7.89 -9.91
N LYS A 38 -18.60 -7.57 -9.27
CA LYS A 38 -19.94 -7.90 -9.78
C LYS A 38 -20.25 -7.17 -11.09
N LYS A 39 -19.81 -5.91 -11.23
CA LYS A 39 -19.99 -5.14 -12.46
C LYS A 39 -19.15 -5.73 -13.60
N VAL A 40 -17.89 -6.06 -13.32
CA VAL A 40 -16.98 -6.69 -14.29
C VAL A 40 -17.51 -8.06 -14.72
N TYR A 41 -17.93 -8.91 -13.79
CA TYR A 41 -18.41 -10.26 -14.07
C TYR A 41 -19.54 -10.29 -15.11
N LYS A 42 -20.46 -9.33 -15.04
CA LYS A 42 -21.57 -9.21 -16.00
C LYS A 42 -21.11 -8.95 -17.44
N LYS A 43 -19.95 -8.30 -17.62
CA LYS A 43 -19.40 -7.94 -18.93
C LYS A 43 -18.45 -9.00 -19.49
N VAL A 44 -17.79 -9.77 -18.63
CA VAL A 44 -16.74 -10.72 -19.05
C VAL A 44 -17.20 -12.18 -19.03
N LYS A 45 -18.43 -12.46 -18.57
CA LYS A 45 -18.95 -13.83 -18.47
C LYS A 45 -18.91 -14.52 -19.82
N GLY A 46 -18.22 -15.66 -19.88
CA GLY A 46 -18.12 -16.48 -21.09
C GLY A 46 -16.94 -16.11 -22.00
N LEU A 47 -16.21 -15.03 -21.70
CA LEU A 47 -15.09 -14.56 -22.49
C LEU A 47 -13.75 -15.06 -21.93
N PRO A 48 -12.75 -15.34 -22.78
CA PRO A 48 -11.36 -15.43 -22.38
C PRO A 48 -10.90 -14.17 -21.64
N ILE A 49 -10.10 -14.34 -20.58
CA ILE A 49 -9.60 -13.25 -19.74
C ILE A 49 -8.08 -13.37 -19.61
N ILE A 50 -7.37 -12.30 -19.91
CA ILE A 50 -5.96 -12.10 -19.56
C ILE A 50 -5.90 -11.18 -18.35
N TYR A 51 -5.24 -11.63 -17.29
CA TYR A 51 -5.03 -10.85 -16.07
C TYR A 51 -3.62 -10.28 -16.10
N LEU A 52 -3.47 -8.97 -15.92
CA LEU A 52 -2.18 -8.33 -15.73
C LEU A 52 -2.07 -7.86 -14.28
N SER A 53 -0.97 -8.23 -13.63
CA SER A 53 -0.65 -7.80 -12.27
C SER A 53 0.81 -8.12 -11.94
N ALA A 54 1.53 -7.13 -11.41
CA ALA A 54 2.87 -7.37 -10.85
C ALA A 54 2.80 -8.08 -9.48
N THR A 55 1.65 -8.04 -8.80
CA THR A 55 1.44 -8.63 -7.47
C THR A 55 0.07 -9.31 -7.39
N PRO A 56 -0.15 -10.43 -8.13
CA PRO A 56 -1.47 -11.04 -8.31
C PRO A 56 -2.15 -11.49 -7.01
N TYR A 57 -1.37 -11.72 -5.95
CA TYR A 57 -1.84 -12.14 -4.62
C TYR A 57 -1.04 -11.47 -3.50
N ALA A 58 -0.79 -10.15 -3.62
CA ALA A 58 0.09 -9.37 -2.74
C ALA A 58 -0.14 -9.59 -1.23
N GLU A 59 -1.41 -9.77 -0.81
CA GLU A 59 -1.76 -9.94 0.60
C GLU A 59 -1.90 -11.41 0.99
N THR A 60 -2.48 -12.23 0.10
CA THR A 60 -2.70 -13.66 0.34
C THR A 60 -3.08 -14.36 -0.94
N VAL A 61 -2.62 -15.60 -1.13
CA VAL A 61 -3.00 -16.45 -2.27
C VAL A 61 -4.52 -16.73 -2.32
N GLY A 62 -5.23 -16.55 -1.21
CA GLY A 62 -6.69 -16.60 -1.18
C GLY A 62 -7.38 -15.57 -2.09
N GLN A 63 -6.69 -14.47 -2.43
CA GLN A 63 -7.16 -13.46 -3.39
C GLN A 63 -7.42 -14.06 -4.78
N LEU A 64 -6.67 -15.10 -5.16
CA LEU A 64 -6.83 -15.79 -6.45
C LEU A 64 -8.18 -16.47 -6.62
N TYR A 65 -8.85 -16.85 -5.52
CA TYR A 65 -10.16 -17.50 -5.60
C TYR A 65 -11.17 -16.60 -6.33
N ASN A 66 -11.37 -15.38 -5.84
CA ASN A 66 -12.33 -14.47 -6.46
C ASN A 66 -11.80 -13.89 -7.78
N GLN A 67 -10.48 -13.73 -7.93
CA GLN A 67 -9.86 -13.29 -9.18
C GLN A 67 -10.18 -14.25 -10.33
N PHE A 68 -9.90 -15.55 -10.16
CA PHE A 68 -10.15 -16.55 -11.19
C PHE A 68 -11.61 -16.97 -11.28
N LYS A 69 -12.40 -16.87 -10.20
CA LYS A 69 -13.86 -17.11 -10.24
C LYS A 69 -14.60 -16.20 -11.22
N LEU A 70 -13.97 -15.11 -11.67
CA LEU A 70 -14.51 -14.25 -12.71
C LEU A 70 -14.65 -15.00 -14.06
N SER A 71 -13.76 -15.96 -14.31
CA SER A 71 -13.79 -16.84 -15.48
C SER A 71 -14.64 -18.09 -15.22
N GLN A 72 -15.38 -18.53 -16.24
CA GLN A 72 -16.11 -19.80 -16.19
C GLN A 72 -15.19 -21.04 -16.19
N TRP A 73 -13.94 -20.87 -16.63
CA TRP A 73 -12.90 -21.89 -16.65
C TRP A 73 -11.97 -21.80 -15.43
N THR A 74 -12.48 -21.27 -14.32
CA THR A 74 -11.71 -21.19 -13.07
C THR A 74 -11.15 -22.55 -12.64
N PRO A 75 -9.88 -22.63 -12.20
CA PRO A 75 -9.31 -23.86 -11.63
C PRO A 75 -9.99 -24.26 -10.31
N PHE A 76 -10.76 -23.33 -9.70
CA PHE A 76 -11.42 -23.54 -8.41
C PHE A 76 -12.90 -23.92 -8.53
N LYS A 77 -13.33 -24.46 -9.68
CA LYS A 77 -14.74 -24.79 -9.96
C LYS A 77 -15.38 -25.76 -8.95
N GLY A 78 -14.56 -26.61 -8.32
CA GLY A 78 -15.00 -27.54 -7.27
C GLY A 78 -15.42 -26.88 -5.95
N TYR A 79 -15.09 -25.60 -5.74
CA TYR A 79 -15.38 -24.86 -4.50
C TYR A 79 -16.41 -23.76 -4.76
N LYS A 80 -17.68 -24.03 -4.43
CA LYS A 80 -18.81 -23.12 -4.73
C LYS A 80 -18.69 -21.81 -3.95
N THR A 81 -18.17 -21.91 -2.73
CA THR A 81 -17.99 -20.79 -1.81
C THR A 81 -16.53 -20.59 -1.44
N TYR A 82 -16.18 -19.37 -1.02
CA TYR A 82 -14.85 -19.07 -0.48
C TYR A 82 -14.56 -19.91 0.77
N TYR A 83 -15.57 -20.24 1.56
CA TYR A 83 -15.41 -21.05 2.76
C TYR A 83 -15.09 -22.51 2.42
N GLU A 84 -15.70 -23.09 1.39
CA GLU A 84 -15.28 -24.41 0.89
C GLU A 84 -13.84 -24.41 0.40
N PHE A 85 -13.45 -23.36 -0.34
CA PHE A 85 -12.06 -23.17 -0.78
C PHE A 85 -11.09 -23.07 0.41
N HIS A 86 -11.42 -22.25 1.41
CA HIS A 86 -10.61 -22.11 2.62
C HIS A 86 -10.59 -23.38 3.48
N ASN A 87 -11.67 -24.14 3.58
CA ASN A 87 -11.67 -25.39 4.35
C ASN A 87 -10.65 -26.39 3.79
N PHE A 88 -10.41 -26.36 2.48
CA PHE A 88 -9.46 -27.26 1.84
C PHE A 88 -8.02 -26.73 1.85
N PHE A 89 -7.82 -25.47 1.43
CA PHE A 89 -6.50 -24.88 1.26
C PHE A 89 -6.04 -23.97 2.40
N GLY A 90 -6.98 -23.49 3.21
CA GLY A 90 -6.74 -22.56 4.28
C GLY A 90 -6.04 -23.20 5.47
N ILE A 91 -5.51 -22.33 6.32
CA ILE A 91 -4.97 -22.68 7.63
C ILE A 91 -5.82 -21.92 8.64
N SER A 92 -6.60 -22.65 9.44
CA SER A 92 -7.45 -22.06 10.46
C SER A 92 -6.59 -21.27 11.44
N ASN A 93 -6.90 -19.99 11.58
CA ASN A 93 -6.25 -19.13 12.54
C ASN A 93 -7.31 -18.24 13.19
N LYS A 94 -7.14 -17.94 14.48
CA LYS A 94 -8.08 -17.15 15.26
C LYS A 94 -7.38 -15.91 15.76
N PHE A 95 -8.12 -14.80 15.82
CA PHE A 95 -7.67 -13.59 16.50
C PHE A 95 -8.71 -13.14 17.51
N LYS A 96 -8.25 -12.47 18.56
CA LYS A 96 -9.11 -11.94 19.61
C LYS A 96 -9.59 -10.56 19.18
N LEU A 97 -10.91 -10.36 19.12
CA LEU A 97 -11.56 -9.07 18.89
C LEU A 97 -12.65 -8.86 19.94
N HIS A 98 -12.56 -7.80 20.72
CA HIS A 98 -13.49 -7.49 21.81
C HIS A 98 -13.75 -8.69 22.75
N GLY A 99 -12.68 -9.38 23.16
CA GLY A 99 -12.78 -10.55 24.05
C GLY A 99 -13.25 -11.85 23.38
N ARG A 100 -13.71 -11.81 22.13
CA ARG A 100 -14.17 -12.98 21.37
C ARG A 100 -13.08 -13.49 20.42
N LEU A 101 -12.98 -14.80 20.27
CA LEU A 101 -12.16 -15.41 19.23
C LEU A 101 -12.93 -15.41 17.90
N ILE A 102 -12.35 -14.79 16.88
CA ILE A 102 -12.90 -14.71 15.53
C ILE A 102 -12.00 -15.48 14.57
N GLU A 103 -12.60 -16.27 13.69
CA GLU A 103 -11.89 -16.99 12.62
C GLU A 103 -11.33 -16.02 11.56
N LYS A 104 -10.06 -16.20 11.26
CA LYS A 104 -9.30 -15.53 10.20
C LYS A 104 -9.24 -16.46 8.99
N TYR A 105 -9.50 -15.92 7.80
CA TYR A 105 -9.59 -16.72 6.55
C TYR A 105 -8.65 -16.19 5.46
N ASP A 106 -7.46 -15.77 5.85
CA ASP A 106 -6.46 -15.13 4.99
C ASP A 106 -5.14 -15.90 4.94
N THR A 107 -5.03 -17.01 5.66
CA THR A 107 -3.81 -17.83 5.73
C THR A 107 -4.05 -19.13 4.98
N PHE A 108 -3.11 -19.53 4.13
CA PHE A 108 -3.28 -20.64 3.19
C PHE A 108 -1.99 -21.44 3.04
N LYS A 109 -2.15 -22.70 2.63
CA LYS A 109 -1.07 -23.58 2.17
C LYS A 109 -0.69 -23.16 0.74
N LEU A 110 0.29 -22.26 0.61
CA LEU A 110 0.66 -21.60 -0.64
C LEU A 110 0.83 -22.60 -1.79
N ASP A 111 1.69 -23.61 -1.61
CA ASP A 111 2.02 -24.58 -2.66
C ASP A 111 0.80 -25.38 -3.15
N MET A 112 -0.15 -25.68 -2.25
CA MET A 112 -1.36 -26.41 -2.62
C MET A 112 -2.28 -25.57 -3.50
N VAL A 113 -2.39 -24.26 -3.22
CA VAL A 113 -3.19 -23.35 -4.05
C VAL A 113 -2.51 -23.14 -5.39
N LEU A 114 -1.20 -22.84 -5.40
CA LEU A 114 -0.45 -22.61 -6.64
C LEU A 114 -0.41 -23.84 -7.53
N LYS A 115 -0.33 -25.06 -6.98
CA LYS A 115 -0.41 -26.30 -7.78
C LYS A 115 -1.68 -26.39 -8.64
N GLN A 116 -2.78 -25.73 -8.27
CA GLN A 116 -4.01 -25.73 -9.06
C GLN A 116 -3.98 -24.73 -10.23
N CYS A 117 -3.11 -23.70 -10.18
CA CYS A 117 -3.20 -22.56 -11.07
C CYS A 117 -1.85 -22.03 -11.61
N ASP A 118 -0.72 -22.63 -11.23
CA ASP A 118 0.64 -22.33 -11.68
C ASP A 118 0.72 -22.20 -13.21
N HIS A 119 0.17 -23.18 -13.93
CA HIS A 119 0.10 -23.19 -15.39
C HIS A 119 -0.63 -21.99 -16.04
N LEU A 120 -1.36 -21.19 -15.25
CA LEU A 120 -2.02 -19.96 -15.71
C LEU A 120 -1.15 -18.71 -15.56
N PHE A 121 0.00 -18.83 -14.90
CA PHE A 121 0.92 -17.73 -14.69
C PHE A 121 2.03 -17.73 -15.73
N SER A 122 2.37 -16.53 -16.20
CA SER A 122 3.59 -16.25 -16.95
C SER A 122 4.31 -15.12 -16.24
N PHE A 123 5.42 -15.45 -15.58
CA PHE A 123 6.24 -14.49 -14.84
C PHE A 123 7.55 -14.23 -15.56
N LYS A 124 7.96 -12.97 -15.55
CA LYS A 124 9.29 -12.54 -15.95
C LYS A 124 9.88 -11.65 -14.87
N THR A 125 11.10 -11.96 -14.48
CA THR A 125 11.91 -11.08 -13.63
C THR A 125 12.41 -9.88 -14.45
N ARG A 126 12.80 -8.81 -13.76
CA ARG A 126 13.40 -7.63 -14.39
C ARG A 126 14.66 -8.00 -15.18
N ALA A 127 15.49 -8.88 -14.62
CA ALA A 127 16.68 -9.39 -15.28
C ALA A 127 16.35 -10.14 -16.58
N GLU A 128 15.32 -10.99 -16.59
CA GLU A 128 14.90 -11.71 -17.81
C GLU A 128 14.40 -10.78 -18.92
N VAL A 129 13.85 -9.62 -18.58
CA VAL A 129 13.46 -8.61 -19.57
C VAL A 129 14.57 -7.60 -19.85
N GLY A 130 15.76 -7.74 -19.28
CA GLY A 130 16.90 -6.87 -19.57
C GLY A 130 16.88 -5.51 -18.85
N ILE A 131 16.20 -5.42 -17.70
CA ILE A 131 16.36 -4.28 -16.78
C ILE A 131 17.57 -4.56 -15.89
N ALA A 132 18.58 -3.69 -15.96
CA ALA A 132 19.91 -3.93 -15.37
C ALA A 132 19.99 -3.79 -13.85
N HIS A 133 19.08 -3.02 -13.23
CA HIS A 133 19.18 -2.65 -11.82
C HIS A 133 17.93 -3.06 -11.04
N GLU A 134 18.14 -3.69 -9.89
CA GLU A 134 17.09 -3.94 -8.89
C GLU A 134 17.05 -2.80 -7.85
N PRO A 135 15.88 -2.49 -7.27
CA PRO A 135 15.75 -1.50 -6.21
C PRO A 135 16.56 -1.83 -4.96
N GLN A 136 17.38 -0.86 -4.52
CA GLN A 136 18.07 -0.90 -3.23
C GLN A 136 17.31 0.01 -2.27
N VAL A 137 16.64 -0.61 -1.29
CA VAL A 137 15.84 0.10 -0.30
C VAL A 137 16.68 0.30 0.97
N ASN A 138 16.88 1.55 1.36
CA ASN A 138 17.51 1.93 2.62
C ASN A 138 16.46 2.52 3.58
N VAL A 139 16.51 2.12 4.85
CA VAL A 139 15.64 2.69 5.89
C VAL A 139 16.45 3.71 6.66
N VAL A 140 16.01 4.95 6.60
CA VAL A 140 16.68 6.08 7.24
C VAL A 140 15.88 6.46 8.48
N SER A 141 16.54 6.36 9.63
CA SER A 141 15.99 6.79 10.91
C SER A 141 16.32 8.28 11.12
N VAL A 142 15.29 9.10 11.27
CA VAL A 142 15.42 10.54 11.51
C VAL A 142 15.08 10.83 12.97
N PRO A 143 16.04 11.39 13.75
CA PRO A 143 15.77 11.78 15.13
C PRO A 143 14.76 12.92 15.16
N LEU A 144 13.77 12.79 16.06
CA LEU A 144 12.80 13.84 16.31
C LEU A 144 13.25 14.70 17.50
N HIS A 145 12.87 15.99 17.49
CA HIS A 145 13.16 16.85 18.62
C HIS A 145 12.39 16.40 19.88
N PRO A 146 12.93 16.65 21.10
CA PRO A 146 12.27 16.29 22.34
C PRO A 146 10.83 16.82 22.47
N GLU A 147 10.55 18.00 21.93
CA GLU A 147 9.19 18.56 21.92
C GLU A 147 8.23 17.74 21.06
N THR A 148 8.64 17.38 19.84
CA THR A 148 7.86 16.52 18.93
C THR A 148 7.60 15.16 19.57
N LEU A 149 8.63 14.56 20.17
CA LEU A 149 8.52 13.30 20.90
C LEU A 149 7.55 13.40 22.08
N SER A 150 7.60 14.49 22.84
CA SER A 150 6.68 14.72 23.97
C SER A 150 5.22 14.79 23.50
N LYS A 151 4.94 15.44 22.37
CA LYS A 151 3.59 15.51 21.80
C LYS A 151 3.13 14.15 21.27
N MET A 152 4.01 13.39 20.62
CA MET A 152 3.71 12.01 20.18
C MET A 152 3.44 11.09 21.37
N LYS A 153 4.21 11.21 22.46
CA LYS A 153 4.01 10.46 23.68
C LYS A 153 2.69 10.80 24.36
N SER A 154 2.32 12.09 24.42
CA SER A 154 0.99 12.51 24.90
C SER A 154 -0.12 11.85 24.07
N TRP A 155 0.03 11.78 22.75
CA TRP A 155 -0.94 11.12 21.89
C TRP A 155 -1.06 9.61 22.17
N THR A 156 0.06 8.91 22.35
CA THR A 156 0.03 7.45 22.64
C THR A 156 -0.50 7.16 24.04
N ASP A 157 -0.09 7.94 25.04
CA ASP A 157 -0.40 7.67 26.45
C ASP A 157 -1.80 8.15 26.83
N LEU A 158 -2.18 9.36 26.38
CA LEU A 158 -3.40 10.05 26.81
C LEU A 158 -4.48 10.10 25.74
N GLN A 159 -4.16 9.71 24.49
CA GLN A 159 -5.06 9.87 23.34
C GLN A 159 -5.51 11.32 23.14
N LEU A 160 -4.66 12.26 23.54
CA LEU A 160 -4.93 13.68 23.54
C LEU A 160 -3.65 14.42 23.13
N VAL A 161 -3.79 15.37 22.21
CA VAL A 161 -2.69 16.26 21.83
C VAL A 161 -3.20 17.64 21.51
N GLN A 162 -2.43 18.65 21.88
CA GLN A 162 -2.70 20.04 21.56
C GLN A 162 -1.58 20.61 20.68
N PHE A 163 -1.96 21.29 19.60
CA PHE A 163 -1.06 22.07 18.75
C PHE A 163 -1.69 23.43 18.48
N GLY A 164 -1.09 24.48 19.03
CA GLY A 164 -1.67 25.82 18.99
C GLY A 164 -3.09 25.83 19.59
N GLU A 165 -4.05 26.31 18.81
CA GLU A 165 -5.47 26.34 19.18
C GLU A 165 -6.21 25.01 18.96
N PHE A 166 -5.60 24.03 18.29
CA PHE A 166 -6.24 22.76 17.98
C PHE A 166 -5.98 21.72 19.06
N MET A 167 -7.06 21.17 19.61
CA MET A 167 -7.05 20.04 20.53
C MET A 167 -7.66 18.82 19.86
N MET A 168 -6.94 17.70 19.87
CA MET A 168 -7.35 16.47 19.22
C MET A 168 -7.50 15.35 20.22
N GLU A 169 -8.61 14.62 20.11
CA GLU A 169 -8.91 13.43 20.90
C GLU A 169 -8.97 12.18 20.02
N GLY A 170 -8.33 11.10 20.48
CA GLY A 170 -8.31 9.79 19.83
C GLY A 170 -9.57 8.97 20.09
N ASP A 171 -10.75 9.48 19.72
CA ASP A 171 -12.05 8.81 19.97
C ASP A 171 -12.32 7.55 19.13
N SER A 172 -11.49 7.29 18.12
CA SER A 172 -11.66 6.19 17.18
C SER A 172 -10.30 5.69 16.67
N ASP A 173 -10.20 4.39 16.39
CA ASP A 173 -8.94 3.77 15.94
C ASP A 173 -8.39 4.36 14.65
N MET A 174 -9.30 4.84 13.79
CA MET A 174 -8.92 5.56 12.57
C MET A 174 -8.26 6.89 12.92
N LYS A 175 -8.86 7.72 13.77
CA LYS A 175 -8.24 8.99 14.19
C LYS A 175 -6.91 8.75 14.90
N LYS A 176 -6.85 7.80 15.84
CA LYS A 176 -5.62 7.38 16.54
C LYS A 176 -4.46 7.16 15.57
N ARG A 177 -4.67 6.31 14.56
CA ARG A 177 -3.64 5.97 13.57
C ARG A 177 -3.31 7.15 12.64
N MET A 178 -4.33 7.87 12.15
CA MET A 178 -4.14 8.90 11.12
C MET A 178 -3.50 10.17 11.67
N VAL A 179 -3.84 10.57 12.90
CA VAL A 179 -3.22 11.71 13.59
C VAL A 179 -1.79 11.36 13.98
N HIS A 180 -1.57 10.20 14.60
CA HIS A 180 -0.23 9.74 14.97
C HIS A 180 0.72 9.76 13.77
N TYR A 181 0.29 9.21 12.63
CA TYR A 181 1.17 9.13 11.46
C TYR A 181 1.41 10.47 10.79
N GLN A 182 0.42 11.36 10.80
CA GLN A 182 0.63 12.69 10.27
C GLN A 182 1.60 13.48 11.15
N MET A 183 1.43 13.41 12.47
CA MET A 183 2.26 14.12 13.43
C MET A 183 3.73 13.76 13.29
N GLU A 184 4.09 12.50 13.05
CA GLU A 184 5.49 12.11 12.85
C GLU A 184 6.18 12.85 11.68
N GLY A 185 5.42 13.36 10.71
CA GLY A 185 5.96 13.99 9.52
C GLY A 185 5.56 15.44 9.34
N GLY A 186 5.30 16.19 10.41
CA GLY A 186 5.07 17.64 10.32
C GLY A 186 3.65 18.06 9.93
N THR A 187 2.66 17.17 10.01
CA THR A 187 1.25 17.55 9.73
C THR A 187 0.28 16.97 10.74
N MET A 188 -0.96 17.46 10.79
CA MET A 188 -2.00 16.85 11.62
C MET A 188 -3.37 17.01 10.97
N LYS A 189 -4.20 15.95 10.97
CA LYS A 189 -5.60 16.06 10.58
C LYS A 189 -6.42 16.52 11.78
N VAL A 190 -7.01 17.71 11.69
CA VAL A 190 -7.77 18.35 12.76
C VAL A 190 -9.28 18.16 12.63
N SER A 191 -9.77 17.93 11.41
CA SER A 191 -11.16 17.58 11.15
C SER A 191 -11.25 16.68 9.91
N ASP A 192 -12.44 16.24 9.53
CA ASP A 192 -12.62 15.42 8.32
C ASP A 192 -12.12 16.10 7.05
N TYR A 193 -12.20 17.44 7.01
CA TYR A 193 -11.89 18.27 5.84
C TYR A 193 -10.62 19.11 6.01
N THR A 194 -10.10 19.22 7.24
CA THR A 194 -8.98 20.12 7.55
C THR A 194 -7.78 19.35 8.08
N SER A 195 -6.62 19.67 7.54
CA SER A 195 -5.33 19.26 8.08
C SER A 195 -4.41 20.47 8.11
N ILE A 196 -3.51 20.51 9.08
CA ILE A 196 -2.58 21.62 9.30
C ILE A 196 -1.15 21.13 9.13
N ILE A 197 -0.25 22.08 8.81
CA ILE A 197 1.19 21.90 8.90
C ILE A 197 1.59 22.25 10.33
N LEU A 198 2.50 21.46 10.91
CA LEU A 198 3.04 21.66 12.24
C LEU A 198 4.40 22.36 12.14
N ASP A 199 4.83 23.00 13.22
CA ASP A 199 6.05 23.82 13.23
C ASP A 199 7.36 23.01 13.12
N HIS A 200 7.31 21.69 13.33
CA HIS A 200 8.49 20.84 13.33
C HIS A 200 8.81 20.31 11.92
N THR A 201 10.09 20.35 11.55
CA THR A 201 10.58 20.10 10.19
C THR A 201 11.67 19.04 10.11
N GLU A 202 11.89 18.22 11.14
CA GLU A 202 13.08 17.36 11.27
C GLU A 202 13.33 16.46 10.06
N LYS A 203 12.27 15.83 9.50
CA LYS A 203 12.41 15.01 8.29
C LYS A 203 12.66 15.84 7.02
N VAL A 204 12.11 17.05 6.94
CA VAL A 204 12.35 17.97 5.83
C VAL A 204 13.79 18.49 5.88
N ASP A 205 14.25 18.87 7.07
CA ASP A 205 15.61 19.35 7.32
C ASP A 205 16.63 18.25 7.02
N TYR A 206 16.31 17.01 7.40
CA TYR A 206 17.10 15.86 7.00
C TYR A 206 17.21 15.74 5.47
N ILE A 207 16.12 15.92 4.72
CA ILE A 207 16.19 15.85 3.25
C ILE A 207 17.09 16.97 2.70
N LYS A 208 16.89 18.20 3.15
CA LYS A 208 17.69 19.36 2.70
C LYS A 208 19.18 19.22 2.99
N ALA A 209 19.52 18.61 4.12
CA ALA A 209 20.91 18.41 4.52
C ALA A 209 21.63 17.28 3.76
N ASN A 210 20.89 16.33 3.17
CA ASN A 210 21.46 15.10 2.63
C ASN A 210 21.27 14.91 1.11
N TYR A 211 20.39 15.70 0.47
CA TYR A 211 20.07 15.53 -0.94
C TYR A 211 19.97 16.86 -1.69
N GLU A 212 20.33 16.82 -2.98
CA GLU A 212 20.10 17.92 -3.89
C GLU A 212 18.67 17.86 -4.44
N GLU A 213 17.87 18.90 -4.22
CA GLU A 213 16.41 18.88 -4.46
C GLU A 213 16.05 18.49 -5.89
N LYS A 214 16.77 19.01 -6.89
CA LYS A 214 16.53 18.74 -8.32
C LYS A 214 16.77 17.28 -8.73
N GLU A 215 17.52 16.51 -7.94
CA GLU A 215 17.91 15.12 -8.25
C GLU A 215 16.98 14.08 -7.60
N ILE A 216 15.99 14.54 -6.81
CA ILE A 216 15.12 13.67 -6.02
C ILE A 216 13.64 13.77 -6.42
N ALA A 217 12.95 12.65 -6.23
CA ALA A 217 11.51 12.61 -6.13
C ALA A 217 11.13 12.20 -4.71
N VAL A 218 10.14 12.88 -4.12
CA VAL A 218 9.67 12.61 -2.76
C VAL A 218 8.21 12.17 -2.78
N MET A 219 7.94 10.98 -2.25
CA MET A 219 6.59 10.42 -2.13
C MET A 219 6.05 10.52 -0.70
N ALA A 220 4.84 11.06 -0.56
CA ALA A 220 4.12 11.13 0.71
C ALA A 220 2.68 10.65 0.61
N HIS A 221 2.19 10.02 1.68
CA HIS A 221 0.85 9.41 1.70
C HIS A 221 -0.27 10.45 1.86
N PHE A 222 -0.04 11.45 2.71
CA PHE A 222 -1.06 12.43 3.07
C PHE A 222 -1.00 13.66 2.18
N VAL A 223 -2.17 14.17 1.77
CA VAL A 223 -2.28 15.36 0.92
C VAL A 223 -1.57 16.57 1.54
N LYS A 224 -1.85 16.85 2.82
CA LYS A 224 -1.23 17.98 3.54
C LYS A 224 0.29 17.83 3.71
N LYS A 225 0.82 16.60 3.75
CA LYS A 225 2.28 16.38 3.74
C LYS A 225 2.90 16.71 2.40
N ARG A 226 2.20 16.43 1.29
CA ARG A 226 2.69 16.84 -0.04
C ARG A 226 2.71 18.37 -0.17
N GLU A 227 1.71 19.05 0.39
CA GLU A 227 1.69 20.51 0.46
C GLU A 227 2.88 21.06 1.27
N LEU A 228 3.17 20.50 2.45
CA LEU A 228 4.38 20.81 3.22
C LEU A 228 5.65 20.61 2.38
N LEU A 229 5.79 19.47 1.70
CA LEU A 229 6.97 19.16 0.90
C LEU A 229 7.10 20.07 -0.32
N GLN A 230 5.99 20.45 -0.97
CA GLN A 230 5.99 21.39 -2.08
C GLN A 230 6.44 22.79 -1.66
N GLN A 231 6.04 23.22 -0.44
CA GLN A 231 6.50 24.49 0.13
C GLN A 231 8.00 24.43 0.52
N ALA A 232 8.43 23.29 1.06
CA ALA A 232 9.77 23.16 1.60
C ALA A 232 10.84 22.79 0.55
N LEU A 233 10.49 22.06 -0.50
CA LEU A 233 11.39 21.49 -1.50
C LEU A 233 10.90 21.83 -2.92
N PRO A 234 10.90 23.11 -3.32
CA PRO A 234 10.25 23.57 -4.55
C PRO A 234 10.86 23.00 -5.84
N GLU A 235 12.11 22.53 -5.82
CA GLU A 235 12.77 21.94 -7.00
C GLU A 235 12.61 20.40 -7.08
N ALA A 236 12.13 19.76 -6.01
CA ALA A 236 11.93 18.32 -5.97
C ALA A 236 10.59 17.90 -6.60
N ILE A 237 10.56 16.71 -7.20
CA ILE A 237 9.29 16.14 -7.71
C ILE A 237 8.50 15.55 -6.54
N ILE A 238 7.37 16.17 -6.19
CA ILE A 238 6.51 15.72 -5.07
C ILE A 238 5.33 14.87 -5.56
N LEU A 239 5.23 13.64 -5.06
CA LEU A 239 4.30 12.61 -5.53
C LEU A 239 3.48 11.98 -4.39
N SER A 240 2.34 11.39 -4.74
CA SER A 240 1.53 10.55 -3.86
C SER A 240 2.15 9.17 -3.69
N SER A 241 2.35 8.73 -2.46
CA SER A 241 2.88 7.38 -2.19
C SER A 241 1.88 6.24 -2.45
N ASP A 242 0.61 6.59 -2.75
CA ASP A 242 -0.46 5.63 -3.12
C ASP A 242 -0.89 5.79 -4.58
N GLY A 243 -1.17 7.02 -5.01
CA GLY A 243 -1.66 7.32 -6.37
C GLY A 243 -0.57 7.18 -7.44
N ASP A 244 0.65 7.62 -7.14
CA ASP A 244 1.78 7.64 -8.08
C ASP A 244 2.73 6.44 -7.86
N ALA A 245 2.28 5.44 -7.07
CA ALA A 245 2.98 4.17 -6.95
C ALA A 245 2.94 3.36 -8.27
N GLU A 246 2.02 3.71 -9.16
CA GLU A 246 1.81 3.16 -10.49
C GLU A 246 1.73 4.31 -11.51
N GLY A 247 1.90 4.03 -12.80
CA GLY A 247 1.64 5.00 -13.87
C GLY A 247 2.64 6.17 -14.02
N VAL A 248 3.62 6.31 -13.13
CA VAL A 248 4.69 7.31 -13.22
C VAL A 248 6.04 6.65 -13.52
N ASP A 249 6.82 7.25 -14.43
CA ASP A 249 8.18 6.84 -14.77
C ASP A 249 9.20 7.77 -14.11
N LEU A 250 10.05 7.23 -13.23
CA LEU A 250 11.09 7.96 -12.51
C LEU A 250 12.50 7.55 -12.94
N HIS A 251 12.68 6.92 -14.10
CA HIS A 251 13.99 6.36 -14.50
C HIS A 251 15.12 7.39 -14.55
N ARG A 252 14.81 8.67 -14.79
CA ARG A 252 15.78 9.77 -14.87
C ARG A 252 16.15 10.35 -13.51
N ILE A 253 15.35 10.10 -12.48
CA ILE A 253 15.56 10.66 -11.15
C ILE A 253 16.72 9.93 -10.48
N GLY A 254 17.59 10.68 -9.80
CA GLY A 254 18.74 10.14 -9.09
C GLY A 254 18.28 9.19 -7.99
N LYS A 255 17.42 9.67 -7.10
CA LYS A 255 16.96 8.94 -5.90
C LYS A 255 15.48 9.18 -5.61
N LEU A 256 14.79 8.12 -5.19
CA LEU A 256 13.42 8.20 -4.66
C LEU A 256 13.44 8.25 -3.14
N ILE A 257 12.83 9.27 -2.54
CA ILE A 257 12.63 9.37 -1.10
C ILE A 257 11.17 9.08 -0.78
N VAL A 258 10.91 8.15 0.14
CA VAL A 258 9.57 7.86 0.66
C VAL A 258 9.44 8.51 2.03
N TYR A 259 8.89 9.72 2.07
CA TYR A 259 8.67 10.50 3.29
C TYR A 259 7.60 9.88 4.19
N SER A 260 6.55 9.32 3.59
CA SER A 260 5.54 8.52 4.30
C SER A 260 4.93 7.45 3.38
N MET A 261 5.03 6.19 3.83
CA MET A 261 4.47 5.03 3.14
C MET A 261 2.95 4.99 3.24
N SER A 262 2.30 4.48 2.19
CA SER A 262 0.92 3.99 2.26
C SER A 262 0.83 2.71 3.10
N PHE A 263 -0.39 2.36 3.50
CA PHE A 263 -0.67 1.19 4.35
C PHE A 263 -0.76 -0.14 3.60
N LYS A 264 -0.44 -0.19 2.29
CA LYS A 264 -0.66 -1.36 1.42
C LYS A 264 0.64 -1.99 0.93
N THR A 265 0.76 -3.32 1.04
CA THR A 265 1.93 -4.10 0.58
C THR A 265 2.20 -3.95 -0.91
N SER A 266 1.19 -4.08 -1.76
CA SER A 266 1.34 -3.98 -3.23
C SER A 266 1.95 -2.65 -3.64
N LYS A 267 1.46 -1.56 -3.03
CA LYS A 267 1.93 -0.20 -3.29
C LYS A 267 3.39 0.01 -2.89
N HIS A 268 3.86 -0.65 -1.84
CA HIS A 268 5.29 -0.59 -1.50
C HIS A 268 6.16 -1.20 -2.60
N THR A 269 5.85 -2.42 -3.05
CA THR A 269 6.61 -3.11 -4.10
C THR A 269 6.60 -2.34 -5.42
N GLN A 270 5.45 -1.79 -5.80
CA GLN A 270 5.35 -1.01 -7.03
C GLN A 270 6.12 0.32 -6.93
N ARG A 271 6.00 1.02 -5.78
CA ARG A 271 6.68 2.30 -5.53
C ARG A 271 8.20 2.19 -5.59
N THR A 272 8.79 1.19 -4.92
CA THR A 272 10.25 1.04 -4.88
C THR A 272 10.83 0.71 -6.26
N ALA A 273 10.00 0.20 -7.18
CA ALA A 273 10.39 -0.12 -8.54
C ALA A 273 10.17 1.02 -9.57
N ARG A 274 9.73 2.22 -9.17
CA ARG A 274 9.37 3.29 -10.13
C ARG A 274 10.53 3.81 -10.99
N GLN A 275 11.77 3.59 -10.57
CA GLN A 275 12.95 3.94 -11.36
C GLN A 275 13.38 2.80 -12.28
N ALA A 276 12.78 1.60 -12.18
CA ALA A 276 13.15 0.45 -13.00
C ALA A 276 12.68 0.65 -14.45
N ASN A 277 13.63 0.76 -15.37
CA ASN A 277 13.38 1.01 -16.78
C ASN A 277 14.59 0.50 -17.60
N HIS A 278 14.36 0.08 -18.84
CA HIS A 278 15.43 -0.34 -19.75
C HIS A 278 16.43 0.78 -20.05
N ASN A 279 15.98 2.04 -19.98
CA ASN A 279 16.79 3.21 -20.27
C ASN A 279 17.57 3.72 -19.04
N ARG A 280 17.49 3.02 -17.90
CA ARG A 280 18.23 3.41 -16.69
C ARG A 280 19.58 2.71 -16.65
N ASP A 281 20.64 3.51 -16.54
CA ASP A 281 22.05 3.11 -16.46
C ASP A 281 22.65 3.26 -15.04
N LYS A 282 21.87 3.77 -14.08
CA LYS A 282 22.28 3.99 -12.69
C LYS A 282 21.58 3.03 -11.72
N PRO A 283 22.19 2.68 -10.58
CA PRO A 283 21.52 1.90 -9.52
C PRO A 283 20.21 2.54 -9.08
N ILE A 284 19.18 1.74 -8.79
CA ILE A 284 17.91 2.23 -8.25
C ILE A 284 18.06 2.39 -6.74
N LEU A 285 18.00 3.64 -6.25
CA LEU A 285 18.22 3.97 -4.85
C LEU A 285 16.93 4.54 -4.25
N VAL A 286 16.43 3.90 -3.20
CA VAL A 286 15.19 4.30 -2.52
C VAL A 286 15.44 4.44 -1.02
N ASP A 287 15.21 5.64 -0.49
CA ASP A 287 15.33 5.89 0.95
C ASP A 287 13.93 6.02 1.56
N ILE A 288 13.64 5.27 2.62
CA ILE A 288 12.39 5.33 3.37
C ILE A 288 12.67 6.03 4.71
N LEU A 289 12.05 7.19 4.92
CA LEU A 289 12.25 7.97 6.14
C LEU A 289 11.30 7.52 7.24
N VAL A 290 11.85 6.98 8.31
CA VAL A 290 11.15 6.64 9.56
C VAL A 290 11.69 7.51 10.69
N SER A 291 10.92 7.71 11.76
CA SER A 291 11.41 8.41 12.95
C SER A 291 11.88 7.46 14.05
N ASP A 292 12.73 7.98 14.92
CA ASP A 292 13.26 7.24 16.07
C ASP A 292 12.20 7.08 17.18
N THR A 293 11.91 5.83 17.57
CA THR A 293 11.18 5.36 18.78
C THR A 293 9.85 6.02 19.22
N PRO A 294 8.86 5.20 19.63
CA PRO A 294 8.14 4.24 18.81
C PRO A 294 7.28 5.00 17.79
N ALA A 295 7.87 5.25 16.61
CA ALA A 295 7.24 6.01 15.56
C ALA A 295 6.40 5.09 14.64
N ILE A 296 5.15 5.47 14.43
CA ILE A 296 4.20 4.75 13.56
C ILE A 296 4.73 4.51 12.14
N GLY A 297 5.59 5.36 11.58
CA GLY A 297 6.22 5.19 10.28
C GLY A 297 7.09 3.94 10.22
N ARG A 298 7.84 3.64 11.31
CA ARG A 298 8.57 2.37 11.43
C ARG A 298 7.62 1.19 11.52
N ALA A 299 6.54 1.32 12.30
CA ALA A 299 5.52 0.27 12.39
C ALA A 299 4.82 -0.01 11.04
N VAL A 300 4.57 1.03 10.24
CA VAL A 300 4.04 0.91 8.88
C VAL A 300 5.05 0.21 7.99
N TYR A 301 6.32 0.61 8.02
CA TYR A 301 7.38 -0.06 7.25
C TYR A 301 7.49 -1.54 7.62
N ASP A 302 7.58 -1.88 8.90
CA ASP A 302 7.73 -3.25 9.35
C ASP A 302 6.53 -4.12 8.96
N ALA A 303 5.30 -3.58 8.99
CA ALA A 303 4.13 -4.31 8.52
C ALA A 303 4.15 -4.50 6.99
N VAL A 304 4.31 -3.41 6.24
CA VAL A 304 4.09 -3.37 4.80
C VAL A 304 5.27 -3.97 4.01
N ALA A 305 6.50 -3.64 4.41
CA ALA A 305 7.71 -4.06 3.69
C ALA A 305 8.25 -5.40 4.20
N ILE A 306 8.31 -5.59 5.52
CA ILE A 306 8.96 -6.76 6.13
C ILE A 306 7.97 -7.92 6.29
N LYS A 307 6.85 -7.68 6.99
CA LYS A 307 5.82 -8.70 7.23
C LYS A 307 4.90 -8.95 6.03
N LYS A 308 4.96 -8.08 5.02
CA LYS A 308 4.14 -8.11 3.80
C LYS A 308 2.64 -8.11 4.08
N GLU A 309 2.23 -7.42 5.14
CA GLU A 309 0.82 -7.27 5.53
C GLU A 309 0.38 -5.79 5.46
N ASN A 310 -0.89 -5.57 5.14
CA ASN A 310 -1.44 -4.22 5.21
C ASN A 310 -1.43 -3.70 6.64
N PHE A 311 -1.14 -2.40 6.79
CA PHE A 311 -1.15 -1.75 8.09
C PHE A 311 -2.57 -1.33 8.47
N ILE A 312 -3.24 -2.17 9.26
CA ILE A 312 -4.62 -2.01 9.70
C ILE A 312 -4.71 -1.73 11.22
N LYS A 313 -5.94 -1.66 11.77
CA LYS A 313 -6.17 -1.45 13.22
C LYS A 313 -5.33 -2.40 14.09
N SER A 314 -5.40 -3.70 13.85
CA SER A 314 -4.68 -4.69 14.67
C SER A 314 -3.17 -4.55 14.54
N SER A 315 -2.67 -4.16 13.37
CA SER A 315 -1.23 -3.89 13.16
C SER A 315 -0.79 -2.67 13.96
N TYR A 316 -1.61 -1.61 13.96
CA TYR A 316 -1.37 -0.40 14.75
C TYR A 316 -1.37 -0.70 16.25
N GLU A 317 -2.41 -1.35 16.77
CA GLU A 317 -2.53 -1.66 18.21
C GLU A 317 -1.34 -2.49 18.71
N ARG A 318 -0.99 -3.54 17.97
CA ARG A 318 0.16 -4.41 18.31
C ARG A 318 1.50 -3.69 18.26
N SER A 319 1.66 -2.70 17.39
CA SER A 319 2.97 -2.04 17.20
C SER A 319 3.18 -0.85 18.12
N ILE A 320 2.09 -0.21 18.57
CA ILE A 320 2.12 1.00 19.37
C ILE A 320 1.83 0.72 20.85
N TYR A 321 0.99 -0.27 21.16
CA TYR A 321 0.56 -0.58 22.53
C TYR A 321 0.89 -2.01 22.99
N GLY A 322 1.41 -2.85 22.10
CA GLY A 322 1.74 -4.26 22.37
C GLY A 322 3.20 -4.45 22.72
#